data_AF-A0A5B8MDE6-F1
#
_entry.id   AF-A0A5B8MDE6-F1
#
_cell.length_a   1.000
_cell.length_b   1.000
_cell.length_c   1.000
_cell.angle_alpha   90.00
_cell.angle_beta   90.00
_cell.angle_gamma   90.00
#
_symmetry.space_group_name_H-M   'P 1'
#
loop_
_entity.id
_entity.type
_entity.pdbx_description
1 polymer ?
#
loop_
_entity_poly.entity_id
_entity_poly.type
_entity_poly.pdbx_seq_one_letter_code
_entity_poly.pdbx_strand_id
1 'polypeptide(L)'
;MVVNICLERRWADESEDDEGWTSEAMQELNEKLYPETESLRDVERFLESMTSNESASSWENEKENRDESKMREARTLLSKVETITRMELPIQIRARKAAAKALLIEYLNEGNNDVLEDAFVEAVKLDPDNRQCWNGVAKALWKKGDLQSAQLCYQKSLENSRDKKAYQDLSMLQRQLAKGEKHEESKKMIEESLSNAKAAVSLDVQDSHSWFILGNAYLVLAFSTATGERDELINKSLKTYKHAMKVHESENFNADLKFNYGVVSKYLERHTDALDAFDYCDRVEPELNAGEEINEIVHKLSQLTILVNTKCGVKAKRIAKIQEDIGALEKRRNRDPGKNLLRTLPLRSLSFGENPSGVALTCSLICTVPVKSQVPLMYICMDSQGSFFALTIYGLEESEMPLRHSKSKTLQICGPSLNNVNVTWQNKTYAFPSIRVNKVSSLLVDGKPVVSESRNSDDKGSNVRVIATTS
;
A
#
# COMPACT_ATOMS: atom_id res chain seq x y z
N MET A 1 2.23 -18.14 23.30
CA MET A 1 2.18 -18.34 24.77
C MET A 1 0.96 -17.64 25.39
N VAL A 2 0.76 -16.33 25.12
CA VAL A 2 -0.39 -15.54 25.63
C VAL A 2 -1.75 -16.16 25.28
N VAL A 3 -1.99 -16.52 24.01
CA VAL A 3 -3.26 -17.15 23.58
C VAL A 3 -3.53 -18.46 24.33
N ASN A 4 -2.54 -19.34 24.47
CA ASN A 4 -2.69 -20.59 25.21
C ASN A 4 -2.92 -20.36 26.71
N ILE A 5 -2.23 -19.39 27.34
CA ILE A 5 -2.44 -19.03 28.74
C ILE A 5 -3.86 -18.47 28.99
N CYS A 6 -4.42 -17.73 28.03
CA CYS A 6 -5.79 -17.21 28.13
C CYS A 6 -6.83 -18.32 27.89
N LEU A 7 -6.56 -19.25 26.96
CA LEU A 7 -7.44 -20.38 26.66
C LEU A 7 -7.42 -21.48 27.73
N GLU A 8 -6.32 -21.66 28.46
CA GLU A 8 -6.24 -22.58 29.61
C GLU A 8 -7.10 -22.14 30.80
N ARG A 9 -7.58 -20.88 30.81
CA ARG A 9 -8.59 -20.38 31.74
C ARG A 9 -10.02 -20.47 31.20
N ARG A 10 -10.29 -21.34 30.22
CA ARG A 10 -11.66 -21.79 29.94
C ARG A 10 -12.16 -22.59 31.14
N TRP A 11 -12.99 -21.93 31.94
CA TRP A 11 -13.97 -22.57 32.82
C TRP A 11 -13.42 -23.36 34.00
N ALA A 12 -12.70 -22.70 34.90
CA ALA A 12 -12.49 -23.22 36.25
C ALA A 12 -13.66 -22.90 37.22
N ASP A 13 -14.71 -22.20 36.76
CA ASP A 13 -15.87 -21.76 37.56
C ASP A 13 -17.22 -22.05 36.88
N GLU A 14 -17.29 -22.99 35.93
CA GLU A 14 -18.57 -23.55 35.44
C GLU A 14 -19.19 -24.50 36.47
N SER A 15 -19.46 -24.01 37.67
CA SER A 15 -20.21 -24.78 38.68
C SER A 15 -21.29 -24.00 39.40
N GLU A 16 -21.76 -22.86 38.88
CA GLU A 16 -23.02 -22.24 39.34
C GLU A 16 -23.81 -21.64 38.16
N ASP A 17 -24.67 -22.50 37.61
CA ASP A 17 -26.01 -22.22 37.06
C ASP A 17 -26.18 -21.27 35.85
N ASP A 18 -26.18 -21.92 34.68
CA ASP A 18 -26.68 -21.44 33.38
C ASP A 18 -28.23 -21.55 33.29
N GLU A 19 -28.96 -21.08 34.32
CA GLU A 19 -30.42 -20.95 34.28
C GLU A 19 -30.83 -19.46 34.23
N GLY A 20 -31.40 -19.07 33.08
CA GLY A 20 -32.28 -17.91 32.84
C GLY A 20 -32.26 -16.76 33.86
N TRP A 21 -31.69 -15.63 33.43
CA TRP A 21 -31.55 -14.35 34.13
C TRP A 21 -32.90 -13.69 34.52
N THR A 22 -33.66 -14.28 35.45
CA THR A 22 -35.02 -13.82 35.82
C THR A 22 -35.36 -13.98 37.31
N SER A 23 -34.39 -13.98 38.23
CA SER A 23 -34.66 -14.10 39.67
C SER A 23 -34.51 -12.76 40.42
N GLU A 24 -35.36 -12.55 41.44
CA GLU A 24 -35.33 -11.39 42.35
C GLU A 24 -33.94 -11.16 42.99
N ALA A 25 -33.17 -12.24 43.18
CA ALA A 25 -31.81 -12.19 43.73
C ALA A 25 -30.81 -11.43 42.82
N MET A 26 -30.95 -11.53 41.50
CA MET A 26 -30.14 -10.76 40.54
C MET A 26 -30.52 -9.28 40.54
N GLN A 27 -31.80 -8.96 40.74
CA GLN A 27 -32.26 -7.58 40.83
C GLN A 27 -31.76 -6.92 42.12
N GLU A 28 -31.80 -7.64 43.25
CA GLU A 28 -31.22 -7.20 44.53
C GLU A 28 -29.70 -7.05 44.45
N LEU A 29 -29.01 -7.96 43.75
CA LEU A 29 -27.56 -7.86 43.51
C LEU A 29 -27.21 -6.65 42.62
N ASN A 30 -28.01 -6.39 41.59
CA ASN A 30 -27.84 -5.24 40.70
C ASN A 30 -28.12 -3.90 41.41
N GLU A 31 -29.09 -3.85 42.33
CA GLU A 31 -29.30 -2.69 43.21
C GLU A 31 -28.12 -2.49 44.18
N LYS A 32 -27.57 -3.56 44.76
CA LYS A 32 -26.38 -3.52 45.65
C LYS A 32 -25.06 -3.16 44.95
N LEU A 33 -25.01 -3.34 43.62
CA LEU A 33 -23.87 -3.02 42.76
C LEU A 33 -24.18 -1.84 41.82
N TYR A 34 -25.27 -1.11 42.07
CA TYR A 34 -25.74 -0.04 41.21
C TYR A 34 -24.68 1.06 40.98
N PRO A 35 -23.96 1.56 42.00
CA PRO A 35 -22.91 2.56 41.79
C PRO A 35 -21.76 2.08 40.89
N GLU A 36 -21.31 0.84 41.08
CA GLU A 36 -20.23 0.23 40.30
C GLU A 36 -20.67 -0.04 38.85
N THR A 37 -21.87 -0.59 38.66
CA THR A 37 -22.42 -0.90 37.33
C THR A 37 -22.79 0.34 36.53
N GLU A 38 -23.29 1.40 37.18
CA GLU A 38 -23.56 2.68 36.49
C GLU A 38 -22.27 3.39 36.13
N SER A 39 -21.24 3.34 36.99
CA SER A 39 -19.91 3.88 36.64
C SER A 39 -19.32 3.20 35.40
N LEU A 40 -19.49 1.87 35.27
CA LEU A 40 -19.05 1.13 34.07
C LEU A 40 -19.90 1.47 32.83
N ARG A 41 -21.21 1.68 32.99
CA ARG A 41 -22.07 2.15 31.90
C ARG A 41 -21.69 3.54 31.40
N ASP A 42 -21.28 4.43 32.28
CA ASP A 42 -20.76 5.75 31.89
C ASP A 42 -19.53 5.61 30.99
N VAL A 43 -18.63 4.65 31.29
CA VAL A 43 -17.47 4.35 30.44
C VAL A 43 -17.92 3.78 29.09
N GLU A 44 -18.85 2.83 29.09
CA GLU A 44 -19.36 2.23 27.85
C GLU A 44 -20.02 3.28 26.95
N ARG A 45 -20.87 4.15 27.50
CA ARG A 45 -21.48 5.29 26.76
C ARG A 45 -20.41 6.23 26.22
N PHE A 46 -19.40 6.54 27.02
CA PHE A 46 -18.28 7.38 26.59
C PHE A 46 -17.55 6.73 25.39
N LEU A 47 -17.18 5.45 25.50
CA LEU A 47 -16.50 4.72 24.43
C LEU A 47 -17.35 4.58 23.17
N GLU A 48 -18.66 4.32 23.29
CA GLU A 48 -19.59 4.30 22.15
C GLU A 48 -19.69 5.67 21.44
N SER A 49 -19.64 6.76 22.22
CA SER A 49 -19.63 8.11 21.65
C SER A 49 -18.33 8.42 20.88
N MET A 50 -17.23 7.74 21.24
CA MET A 50 -15.96 7.83 20.53
C MET A 50 -15.98 7.04 19.24
N THR A 51 -16.44 5.79 19.26
CA THR A 51 -16.52 4.95 18.05
C THR A 51 -17.46 5.52 16.98
N SER A 52 -18.53 6.20 17.41
CA SER A 52 -19.48 6.88 16.51
C SER A 52 -18.91 8.14 15.84
N ASN A 53 -17.87 8.76 16.42
CA ASN A 53 -17.17 9.93 15.87
C ASN A 53 -15.85 9.55 15.17
N GLU A 54 -15.33 8.33 15.41
CA GLU A 54 -14.05 7.85 14.88
C GLU A 54 -14.08 7.48 13.39
N SER A 55 -15.25 7.49 12.73
CA SER A 55 -15.37 7.26 11.28
C SER A 55 -14.59 8.29 10.44
N ALA A 56 -14.16 9.41 11.04
CA ALA A 56 -13.38 10.46 10.36
C ALA A 56 -11.97 10.73 10.93
N SER A 57 -11.57 10.20 12.09
CA SER A 57 -10.46 10.84 12.86
C SER A 57 -9.25 9.96 13.25
N SER A 58 -9.34 8.63 13.27
CA SER A 58 -8.34 7.79 13.97
C SER A 58 -6.96 7.68 13.28
N TRP A 59 -6.81 8.06 12.02
CA TRP A 59 -5.56 7.94 11.24
C TRP A 59 -5.11 9.26 10.61
N GLU A 60 -5.76 10.37 10.98
CA GLU A 60 -5.52 11.72 10.44
C GLU A 60 -4.78 12.61 11.46
N ASN A 61 -3.64 12.14 11.94
CA ASN A 61 -2.83 12.77 13.00
C ASN A 61 -3.42 12.61 14.40
N GLU A 62 -3.15 11.45 15.04
CA GLU A 62 -3.45 11.17 16.47
C GLU A 62 -2.85 12.20 17.46
N LYS A 63 -1.95 13.08 17.00
CA LYS A 63 -1.21 14.03 17.84
C LYS A 63 -1.86 15.39 18.02
N GLU A 64 -2.73 15.85 17.11
CA GLU A 64 -3.18 17.25 17.12
C GLU A 64 -4.67 17.47 17.45
N ASN A 65 -5.48 16.40 17.56
CA ASN A 65 -6.94 16.55 17.66
C ASN A 65 -7.60 15.78 18.82
N ARG A 66 -6.89 15.53 19.92
CA ARG A 66 -7.54 15.00 21.13
C ARG A 66 -8.16 16.14 21.91
N ASP A 67 -9.48 16.20 21.90
CA ASP A 67 -10.28 17.14 22.69
C ASP A 67 -9.89 17.05 24.17
N GLU A 68 -9.26 18.10 24.70
CA GLU A 68 -8.84 18.19 26.11
C GLU A 68 -10.01 18.00 27.09
N SER A 69 -11.23 18.31 26.67
CA SER A 69 -12.44 18.03 27.45
C SER A 69 -12.67 16.53 27.58
N LYS A 70 -12.62 15.79 26.47
CA LYS A 70 -12.80 14.33 26.45
C LYS A 70 -11.66 13.60 27.15
N MET A 71 -10.44 14.09 27.05
CA MET A 71 -9.30 13.55 27.80
C MET A 71 -9.49 13.71 29.32
N ARG A 72 -10.01 14.86 29.78
CA ARG A 72 -10.34 15.07 31.20
C ARG A 72 -11.49 14.16 31.66
N GLU A 73 -12.50 13.98 30.82
CA GLU A 73 -13.60 13.04 31.08
C GLU A 73 -13.08 11.60 31.21
N ALA A 74 -12.28 11.14 30.27
CA ALA A 74 -11.67 9.81 30.30
C ALA A 74 -10.79 9.58 31.55
N ARG A 75 -10.00 10.58 31.98
CA ARG A 75 -9.24 10.49 33.25
C ARG A 75 -10.16 10.38 34.47
N THR A 76 -11.26 11.14 34.48
CA THR A 76 -12.24 11.10 35.56
C THR A 76 -12.92 9.73 35.63
N LEU A 77 -13.30 9.19 34.47
CA LEU A 77 -13.86 7.85 34.34
C LEU A 77 -12.86 6.77 34.76
N LEU A 78 -11.59 6.89 34.38
CA LEU A 78 -10.54 5.95 34.80
C LEU A 78 -10.39 5.94 36.31
N SER A 79 -10.34 7.11 36.95
CA SER A 79 -10.29 7.22 38.41
C SER A 79 -11.51 6.57 39.08
N LYS A 80 -12.72 6.79 38.55
CA LYS A 80 -13.94 6.10 39.04
C LYS A 80 -13.80 4.58 38.94
N VAL A 81 -13.36 4.05 37.81
CA VAL A 81 -13.16 2.60 37.61
C VAL A 81 -12.13 2.04 38.59
N GLU A 82 -11.04 2.77 38.86
CA GLU A 82 -10.00 2.35 39.80
C GLU A 82 -10.48 2.35 41.25
N THR A 83 -11.40 3.24 41.63
CA THR A 83 -12.00 3.26 42.98
C THR A 83 -12.92 2.07 43.27
N ILE A 84 -13.30 1.28 42.26
CA ILE A 84 -14.07 0.05 42.45
C ILE A 84 -13.14 -1.01 43.07
N THR A 85 -12.97 -1.01 44.39
CA THR A 85 -12.04 -1.90 45.13
C THR A 85 -12.71 -3.08 45.80
N ARG A 86 -14.02 -3.27 45.56
CA ARG A 86 -14.81 -4.35 46.16
C ARG A 86 -14.17 -5.71 45.89
N MET A 87 -13.89 -6.45 46.95
CA MET A 87 -13.13 -7.72 46.87
C MET A 87 -13.91 -8.83 46.14
N GLU A 88 -15.24 -8.84 46.30
CA GLU A 88 -16.12 -9.84 45.71
C GLU A 88 -17.03 -9.17 44.68
N LEU A 89 -16.64 -9.30 43.40
CA LEU A 89 -17.43 -8.89 42.25
C LEU A 89 -17.72 -10.11 41.36
N PRO A 90 -18.96 -10.25 40.85
CA PRO A 90 -19.27 -11.24 39.82
C PRO A 90 -18.28 -11.18 38.66
N ILE A 91 -17.94 -12.33 38.08
CA ILE A 91 -16.94 -12.43 37.02
C ILE A 91 -17.24 -11.49 35.84
N GLN A 92 -18.53 -11.35 35.49
CA GLN A 92 -19.01 -10.46 34.43
C GLN A 92 -18.68 -8.99 34.71
N ILE A 93 -18.83 -8.54 35.96
CA ILE A 93 -18.52 -7.16 36.37
C ILE A 93 -17.01 -6.96 36.45
N ARG A 94 -16.25 -7.97 36.90
CA ARG A 94 -14.78 -7.94 36.87
C ARG A 94 -14.25 -7.81 35.43
N ALA A 95 -14.80 -8.59 34.50
CA ALA A 95 -14.45 -8.53 33.09
C ALA A 95 -14.75 -7.16 32.48
N ARG A 96 -15.96 -6.63 32.69
CA ARG A 96 -16.33 -5.28 32.22
C ARG A 96 -15.42 -4.19 32.81
N LYS A 97 -15.11 -4.28 34.10
CA LYS A 97 -14.18 -3.36 34.76
C LYS A 97 -12.78 -3.42 34.15
N ALA A 98 -12.23 -4.62 33.94
CA ALA A 98 -10.90 -4.79 33.34
C ALA A 98 -10.86 -4.24 31.91
N ALA A 99 -11.88 -4.54 31.09
CA ALA A 99 -12.02 -4.00 29.74
C ALA A 99 -12.13 -2.46 29.74
N ALA A 100 -13.02 -1.90 30.56
CA ALA A 100 -13.20 -0.45 30.70
C ALA A 100 -11.88 0.25 31.08
N LYS A 101 -11.15 -0.30 32.05
CA LYS A 101 -9.84 0.21 32.46
C LYS A 101 -8.84 0.19 31.30
N ALA A 102 -8.69 -0.95 30.61
CA ALA A 102 -7.72 -1.08 29.52
C ALA A 102 -8.02 -0.13 28.36
N LEU A 103 -9.29 0.02 27.99
CA LEU A 103 -9.73 0.90 26.91
C LEU A 103 -9.54 2.39 27.25
N LEU A 104 -9.78 2.79 28.49
CA LEU A 104 -9.50 4.16 28.94
C LEU A 104 -8.00 4.46 28.96
N ILE A 105 -7.17 3.51 29.38
CA ILE A 105 -5.70 3.65 29.33
C ILE A 105 -5.23 3.78 27.87
N GLU A 106 -5.75 2.96 26.94
CA GLU A 106 -5.47 3.07 25.50
C GLU A 106 -5.85 4.47 24.97
N TYR A 107 -7.08 4.91 25.27
CA TYR A 107 -7.60 6.20 24.81
C TYR A 107 -6.76 7.38 25.31
N LEU A 108 -6.37 7.34 26.58
CA LEU A 108 -5.53 8.37 27.18
C LEU A 108 -4.09 8.34 26.67
N ASN A 109 -3.67 7.23 26.05
CA ASN A 109 -2.28 6.94 25.73
C ASN A 109 -1.36 7.16 26.95
N GLU A 110 -1.89 6.83 28.13
CA GLU A 110 -1.22 6.96 29.42
C GLU A 110 -0.65 5.60 29.81
N GLY A 111 0.63 5.57 30.21
CA GLY A 111 1.30 4.33 30.58
C GLY A 111 2.25 3.81 29.50
N ASN A 112 3.30 3.11 29.94
CA ASN A 112 4.18 2.39 29.03
C ASN A 112 3.40 1.22 28.40
N ASN A 113 3.79 0.77 27.20
CA ASN A 113 3.15 -0.33 26.47
C ASN A 113 2.98 -1.62 27.31
N ASP A 114 3.83 -1.83 28.31
CA ASP A 114 3.74 -2.96 29.24
C ASP A 114 2.46 -2.92 30.10
N VAL A 115 2.14 -1.76 30.69
CA VAL A 115 0.96 -1.60 31.55
C VAL A 115 -0.34 -1.80 30.75
N LEU A 116 -0.34 -1.30 29.51
CA LEU A 116 -1.48 -1.43 28.61
C LEU A 116 -1.68 -2.90 28.18
N GLU A 117 -0.60 -3.60 27.85
CA GLU A 117 -0.67 -5.03 27.55
C GLU A 117 -1.22 -5.83 28.73
N ASP A 118 -0.68 -5.61 29.93
CA ASP A 118 -1.12 -6.34 31.13
C ASP A 118 -2.62 -6.11 31.41
N ALA A 119 -3.10 -4.87 31.25
CA ALA A 119 -4.51 -4.54 31.43
C ALA A 119 -5.41 -5.26 30.42
N PHE A 120 -5.04 -5.29 29.13
CA PHE A 120 -5.80 -6.04 28.12
C PHE A 120 -5.71 -7.55 28.32
N VAL A 121 -4.54 -8.08 28.71
CA VAL A 121 -4.34 -9.51 29.02
C VAL A 121 -5.20 -9.93 30.21
N GLU A 122 -5.33 -9.08 31.25
CA GLU A 122 -6.26 -9.31 32.34
C GLU A 122 -7.70 -9.38 31.84
N ALA A 123 -8.10 -8.42 30.99
CA ALA A 123 -9.46 -8.37 30.45
C ALA A 123 -9.81 -9.62 29.62
N VAL A 124 -8.95 -10.07 28.70
CA VAL A 124 -9.22 -11.28 27.88
C VAL A 124 -9.17 -12.58 28.68
N LYS A 125 -8.48 -12.60 29.84
CA LYS A 125 -8.51 -13.76 30.76
C LYS A 125 -9.84 -13.87 31.51
N LEU A 126 -10.52 -12.74 31.74
CA LEU A 126 -11.81 -12.70 32.42
C LEU A 126 -12.97 -12.86 31.45
N ASP A 127 -12.82 -12.39 30.21
CA ASP A 127 -13.78 -12.55 29.11
C ASP A 127 -13.03 -12.90 27.80
N PRO A 128 -12.86 -14.21 27.52
CA PRO A 128 -12.16 -14.68 26.32
C PRO A 128 -12.87 -14.38 25.00
N ASP A 129 -14.15 -13.98 25.02
CA ASP A 129 -14.91 -13.67 23.80
C ASP A 129 -14.91 -12.15 23.51
N ASN A 130 -14.29 -11.34 24.38
CA ASN A 130 -14.18 -9.89 24.19
C ASN A 130 -13.18 -9.52 23.08
N ARG A 131 -13.73 -9.23 21.90
CA ARG A 131 -12.95 -8.93 20.69
C ARG A 131 -12.18 -7.62 20.79
N GLN A 132 -12.77 -6.61 21.41
CA GLN A 132 -12.13 -5.30 21.56
C GLN A 132 -10.88 -5.43 22.44
N CYS A 133 -10.95 -6.23 23.50
CA CYS A 133 -9.79 -6.54 24.34
C CYS A 133 -8.72 -7.35 23.58
N TRP A 134 -9.11 -8.35 22.78
CA TRP A 134 -8.17 -9.08 21.93
C TRP A 134 -7.45 -8.18 20.91
N ASN A 135 -8.17 -7.24 20.30
CA ASN A 135 -7.58 -6.22 19.44
C ASN A 135 -6.59 -5.34 20.23
N GLY A 136 -6.94 -4.96 21.46
CA GLY A 136 -6.06 -4.21 22.37
C GLY A 136 -4.75 -4.95 22.68
N VAL A 137 -4.83 -6.25 23.04
CA VAL A 137 -3.64 -7.11 23.22
C VAL A 137 -2.80 -7.15 21.95
N ALA A 138 -3.45 -7.35 20.79
CA ALA A 138 -2.76 -7.43 19.51
C ALA A 138 -2.01 -6.14 19.16
N LYS A 139 -2.63 -4.96 19.35
CA LYS A 139 -2.00 -3.66 19.16
C LYS A 139 -0.81 -3.46 20.09
N ALA A 140 -0.95 -3.81 21.38
CA ALA A 140 0.13 -3.67 22.35
C ALA A 140 1.34 -4.54 21.97
N LEU A 141 1.11 -5.80 21.58
CA LEU A 141 2.16 -6.70 21.08
C LEU A 141 2.80 -6.20 19.79
N TRP A 142 1.99 -5.64 18.87
CA TRP A 142 2.50 -5.06 17.64
C TRP A 142 3.44 -3.87 17.93
N LYS A 143 3.07 -2.97 18.84
CA LYS A 143 3.94 -1.86 19.29
C LYS A 143 5.24 -2.35 19.95
N LYS A 144 5.24 -3.51 20.61
CA LYS A 144 6.45 -4.15 21.16
C LYS A 144 7.29 -4.89 20.12
N GLY A 145 6.77 -5.08 18.90
CA GLY A 145 7.44 -5.80 17.83
C GLY A 145 7.22 -7.32 17.83
N ASP A 146 6.37 -7.87 18.72
CA ASP A 146 5.96 -9.27 18.65
C ASP A 146 4.82 -9.44 17.62
N LEU A 147 5.22 -9.38 16.35
CA LEU A 147 4.29 -9.38 15.22
C LEU A 147 3.53 -10.71 15.09
N GLN A 148 4.16 -11.83 15.44
CA GLN A 148 3.58 -13.16 15.33
C GLN A 148 2.48 -13.36 16.40
N SER A 149 2.74 -12.98 17.65
CA SER A 149 1.72 -13.05 18.69
C SER A 149 0.57 -12.05 18.44
N ALA A 150 0.88 -10.86 17.92
CA ALA A 150 -0.13 -9.89 17.50
C ALA A 150 -1.07 -10.48 16.43
N GLN A 151 -0.52 -11.18 15.42
CA GLN A 151 -1.31 -11.81 14.36
C GLN A 151 -2.30 -12.82 14.92
N LEU A 152 -1.85 -13.68 15.85
CA LEU A 152 -2.71 -14.66 16.50
C LEU A 152 -3.83 -14.00 17.32
N CYS A 153 -3.54 -12.89 18.01
CA CYS A 153 -4.55 -12.18 18.80
C CYS A 153 -5.62 -11.52 17.91
N TYR A 154 -5.24 -10.92 16.77
CA TYR A 154 -6.22 -10.43 15.79
C TYR A 154 -7.02 -11.54 15.13
N GLN A 155 -6.40 -12.69 14.84
CA GLN A 155 -7.14 -13.84 14.33
C GLN A 155 -8.17 -14.33 15.36
N LYS A 156 -7.78 -14.38 16.65
CA LYS A 156 -8.67 -14.73 17.75
C LYS A 156 -9.84 -13.75 17.89
N SER A 157 -9.61 -12.44 17.77
CA SER A 157 -10.70 -11.46 17.83
C SER A 157 -11.72 -11.64 16.70
N LEU A 158 -11.29 -12.20 15.56
CA LEU A 158 -12.12 -12.42 14.37
C LEU A 158 -12.79 -13.80 14.31
N GLU A 159 -12.49 -14.75 15.21
CA GLU A 159 -13.07 -16.11 15.19
C GLU A 159 -14.59 -16.10 15.35
N ASN A 160 -15.12 -15.25 16.24
CA ASN A 160 -16.53 -15.28 16.62
C ASN A 160 -17.38 -14.20 15.94
N SER A 161 -16.83 -13.05 15.58
CA SER A 161 -17.47 -12.21 14.55
C SER A 161 -16.55 -11.13 13.99
N ARG A 162 -17.02 -10.59 12.87
CA ARG A 162 -16.32 -9.69 11.98
C ARG A 162 -16.14 -8.33 12.64
N ASP A 163 -14.94 -7.78 12.52
CA ASP A 163 -14.61 -6.44 12.99
C ASP A 163 -13.79 -5.68 11.94
N LYS A 164 -14.23 -4.47 11.60
CA LYS A 164 -13.59 -3.63 10.56
C LYS A 164 -12.16 -3.31 10.97
N LYS A 165 -11.95 -2.90 12.23
CA LYS A 165 -10.63 -2.45 12.70
C LYS A 165 -9.64 -3.61 12.79
N ALA A 166 -10.05 -4.77 13.30
CA ALA A 166 -9.23 -5.97 13.29
C ALA A 166 -8.81 -6.39 11.87
N TYR A 167 -9.70 -6.34 10.87
CA TYR A 167 -9.34 -6.63 9.48
C TYR A 167 -8.35 -5.60 8.89
N GLN A 168 -8.54 -4.32 9.19
CA GLN A 168 -7.60 -3.25 8.80
C GLN A 168 -6.20 -3.50 9.37
N ASP A 169 -6.13 -3.72 10.69
CA ASP A 169 -4.87 -3.88 11.41
C ASP A 169 -4.17 -5.19 11.02
N LEU A 170 -4.91 -6.29 10.87
CA LEU A 170 -4.37 -7.57 10.39
C LEU A 170 -3.80 -7.47 8.97
N SER A 171 -4.46 -6.71 8.08
CA SER A 171 -3.94 -6.46 6.74
C SER A 171 -2.59 -5.73 6.77
N MET A 172 -2.48 -4.69 7.59
CA MET A 172 -1.23 -3.94 7.76
C MET A 172 -0.11 -4.80 8.36
N LEU A 173 -0.42 -5.54 9.43
CA LEU A 173 0.52 -6.43 10.12
C LEU A 173 1.06 -7.53 9.21
N GLN A 174 0.21 -8.17 8.41
CA GLN A 174 0.63 -9.22 7.48
C GLN A 174 1.60 -8.71 6.40
N ARG A 175 1.42 -7.48 5.90
CA ARG A 175 2.39 -6.88 4.97
C ARG A 175 3.73 -6.57 5.64
N GLN A 176 3.72 -6.25 6.94
CA GLN A 176 4.95 -6.05 7.69
C GLN A 176 5.68 -7.37 7.93
N LEU A 177 4.97 -8.41 8.36
CA LEU A 177 5.52 -9.75 8.54
C LEU A 177 6.12 -10.31 7.24
N ALA A 178 5.44 -10.12 6.10
CA ALA A 178 5.90 -10.58 4.80
C ALA A 178 7.31 -10.07 4.40
N LYS A 179 7.79 -8.96 4.99
CA LYS A 179 9.14 -8.43 4.74
C LYS A 179 10.26 -9.26 5.37
N GLY A 180 9.95 -10.04 6.41
CA GLY A 180 10.93 -10.83 7.17
C GLY A 180 10.96 -12.33 6.84
N GLU A 181 10.00 -12.80 6.03
CA GLU A 181 9.78 -14.23 5.78
C GLU A 181 10.32 -14.71 4.44
N LYS A 182 10.35 -16.04 4.25
CA LYS A 182 10.71 -16.66 2.97
C LYS A 182 9.67 -16.33 1.89
N HIS A 183 10.08 -16.40 0.62
CA HIS A 183 9.25 -16.01 -0.52
C HIS A 183 7.83 -16.62 -0.53
N GLU A 184 7.67 -17.91 -0.21
CA GLU A 184 6.35 -18.56 -0.26
C GLU A 184 5.44 -18.13 0.89
N GLU A 185 5.98 -18.02 2.10
CA GLU A 185 5.25 -17.54 3.28
C GLU A 185 4.89 -16.06 3.13
N SER A 186 5.83 -15.26 2.63
CA SER A 186 5.64 -13.86 2.28
C SER A 186 4.48 -13.67 1.29
N LYS A 187 4.47 -14.46 0.20
CA LYS A 187 3.38 -14.42 -0.79
C LYS A 187 2.02 -14.72 -0.17
N LYS A 188 1.93 -15.79 0.64
CA LYS A 188 0.69 -16.15 1.34
C LYS A 188 0.22 -15.02 2.26
N MET A 189 1.11 -14.42 3.04
CA MET A 189 0.78 -13.30 3.93
C MET A 189 0.27 -12.07 3.16
N ILE A 190 0.83 -11.80 1.99
CA ILE A 190 0.38 -10.68 1.14
C ILE A 190 -1.02 -10.94 0.57
N GLU A 191 -1.30 -12.17 0.14
CA GLU A 191 -2.64 -12.58 -0.31
C GLU A 191 -3.68 -12.50 0.81
N GLU A 192 -3.33 -12.96 2.02
CA GLU A 192 -4.18 -12.82 3.21
C GLU A 192 -4.41 -11.34 3.57
N SER A 193 -3.37 -10.50 3.49
CA SER A 193 -3.48 -9.05 3.70
C SER A 193 -4.51 -8.43 2.74
N LEU A 194 -4.50 -8.85 1.47
CA LEU A 194 -5.47 -8.39 0.49
C LEU A 194 -6.89 -8.86 0.83
N SER A 195 -7.04 -10.10 1.30
CA SER A 195 -8.33 -10.64 1.74
C SER A 195 -8.90 -9.83 2.91
N ASN A 196 -8.07 -9.56 3.92
CA ASN A 196 -8.46 -8.79 5.10
C ASN A 196 -8.81 -7.34 4.74
N ALA A 197 -8.03 -6.68 3.88
CA ALA A 197 -8.35 -5.33 3.41
C ALA A 197 -9.71 -5.27 2.68
N LYS A 198 -10.03 -6.27 1.85
CA LYS A 198 -11.34 -6.38 1.20
C LYS A 198 -12.46 -6.62 2.21
N ALA A 199 -12.21 -7.44 3.24
CA ALA A 199 -13.16 -7.70 4.30
C ALA A 199 -13.49 -6.42 5.08
N ALA A 200 -12.49 -5.58 5.38
CA ALA A 200 -12.69 -4.27 6.00
C ALA A 200 -13.58 -3.35 5.14
N VAL A 201 -13.24 -3.18 3.86
CA VAL A 201 -14.06 -2.39 2.91
C VAL A 201 -15.49 -2.93 2.80
N SER A 202 -15.68 -4.25 2.85
CA SER A 202 -17.01 -4.85 2.75
C SER A 202 -17.91 -4.56 3.96
N LEU A 203 -17.33 -4.25 5.12
CA LEU A 203 -18.06 -3.87 6.32
C LEU A 203 -18.47 -2.40 6.30
N ASP A 204 -17.66 -1.54 5.67
CA ASP A 204 -17.94 -0.12 5.51
C ASP A 204 -17.30 0.42 4.23
N VAL A 205 -18.12 0.64 3.20
CA VAL A 205 -17.65 1.13 1.90
C VAL A 205 -17.42 2.64 1.87
N GLN A 206 -17.82 3.38 2.90
CA GLN A 206 -17.56 4.82 3.02
C GLN A 206 -16.29 5.12 3.82
N ASP A 207 -15.66 4.10 4.40
CA ASP A 207 -14.46 4.24 5.20
C ASP A 207 -13.20 4.48 4.33
N SER A 208 -12.72 5.72 4.32
CA SER A 208 -11.52 6.14 3.57
C SER A 208 -10.28 5.30 3.92
N HIS A 209 -10.08 4.99 5.21
CA HIS A 209 -8.94 4.21 5.69
C HIS A 209 -8.91 2.78 5.14
N SER A 210 -10.06 2.10 5.09
CA SER A 210 -10.19 0.75 4.53
C SER A 210 -9.80 0.73 3.05
N TRP A 211 -10.23 1.75 2.28
CA TRP A 211 -9.85 1.88 0.88
C TRP A 211 -8.36 2.17 0.70
N PHE A 212 -7.78 2.97 1.58
CA PHE A 212 -6.33 3.22 1.60
C PHE A 212 -5.55 1.93 1.90
N ILE A 213 -5.93 1.18 2.94
CA ILE A 213 -5.31 -0.11 3.28
C ILE A 213 -5.44 -1.10 2.13
N LEU A 214 -6.58 -1.14 1.44
CA LEU A 214 -6.78 -1.96 0.26
C LEU A 214 -5.84 -1.55 -0.89
N GLY A 215 -5.61 -0.24 -1.07
CA GLY A 215 -4.62 0.27 -2.02
C GLY A 215 -3.20 -0.17 -1.69
N ASN A 216 -2.81 -0.14 -0.42
CA ASN A 216 -1.51 -0.63 0.05
C ASN A 216 -1.37 -2.14 -0.19
N ALA A 217 -2.43 -2.92 0.05
CA ALA A 217 -2.43 -4.36 -0.18
C ALA A 217 -2.28 -4.71 -1.66
N TYR A 218 -3.00 -4.01 -2.56
CA TYR A 218 -2.80 -4.18 -4.01
C TYR A 218 -1.40 -3.79 -4.46
N LEU A 219 -0.84 -2.70 -3.89
CA LEU A 219 0.48 -2.21 -4.25
C LEU A 219 1.57 -3.21 -3.87
N VAL A 220 1.54 -3.73 -2.64
CA VAL A 220 2.48 -4.76 -2.18
C VAL A 220 2.34 -6.03 -3.00
N LEU A 221 1.11 -6.49 -3.27
CA LEU A 221 0.89 -7.65 -4.15
C LEU A 221 1.50 -7.44 -5.53
N ALA A 222 1.36 -6.25 -6.12
CA ALA A 222 1.92 -5.96 -7.44
C ALA A 222 3.44 -6.14 -7.50
N PHE A 223 4.15 -5.70 -6.46
CA PHE A 223 5.61 -5.83 -6.38
C PHE A 223 6.08 -7.23 -5.93
N SER A 224 5.19 -8.07 -5.42
CA SER A 224 5.49 -9.48 -5.10
C SER A 224 5.04 -10.47 -6.19
N THR A 225 4.25 -10.02 -7.17
CA THR A 225 3.84 -10.82 -8.34
C THR A 225 4.79 -10.64 -9.53
N ALA A 226 4.71 -11.58 -10.47
CA ALA A 226 5.43 -11.51 -11.74
C ALA A 226 5.07 -10.23 -12.53
N THR A 227 6.04 -9.71 -13.28
CA THR A 227 5.96 -8.42 -14.00
C THR A 227 4.77 -8.29 -14.96
N GLY A 228 4.25 -9.40 -15.49
CA GLY A 228 3.14 -9.42 -16.43
C GLY A 228 1.77 -8.98 -15.86
N GLU A 229 1.56 -9.14 -14.55
CA GLU A 229 0.31 -8.80 -13.85
C GLU A 229 0.43 -7.50 -13.01
N ARG A 230 1.66 -7.00 -12.86
CA ARG A 230 2.02 -5.88 -11.99
C ARG A 230 1.23 -4.60 -12.33
N ASP A 231 1.17 -4.22 -13.60
CA ASP A 231 0.46 -3.00 -14.02
C ASP A 231 -1.05 -3.04 -13.74
N GLU A 232 -1.69 -4.21 -13.85
CA GLU A 232 -3.11 -4.36 -13.52
C GLU A 232 -3.34 -4.14 -12.01
N LEU A 233 -2.49 -4.72 -11.17
CA LEU A 233 -2.54 -4.58 -9.72
C LEU A 233 -2.22 -3.14 -9.28
N ILE A 234 -1.24 -2.49 -9.91
CA ILE A 234 -0.92 -1.07 -9.67
C ILE A 234 -2.09 -0.17 -10.09
N ASN A 235 -2.77 -0.47 -11.20
CA ASN A 235 -3.99 0.25 -11.57
C ASN A 235 -5.14 0.01 -10.58
N LYS A 236 -5.27 -1.20 -10.00
CA LYS A 236 -6.23 -1.46 -8.92
C LYS A 236 -5.89 -0.62 -7.68
N SER A 237 -4.63 -0.58 -7.27
CA SER A 237 -4.13 0.26 -6.18
C SER A 237 -4.43 1.75 -6.41
N LEU A 238 -4.18 2.26 -7.63
CA LEU A 238 -4.50 3.64 -7.99
C LEU A 238 -6.00 3.94 -7.85
N LYS A 239 -6.87 3.02 -8.31
CA LYS A 239 -8.32 3.19 -8.23
C LYS A 239 -8.79 3.21 -6.78
N THR A 240 -8.24 2.37 -5.91
CA THR A 240 -8.61 2.33 -4.50
C THR A 240 -8.14 3.58 -3.74
N TYR A 241 -6.94 4.10 -4.01
CA TYR A 241 -6.54 5.41 -3.43
C TYR A 241 -7.42 6.56 -3.91
N LYS A 242 -7.79 6.59 -5.21
CA LYS A 242 -8.74 7.58 -5.72
C LYS A 242 -10.11 7.46 -5.05
N HIS A 243 -10.53 6.24 -4.72
CA HIS A 243 -11.78 6.02 -4.00
C HIS A 243 -11.67 6.45 -2.53
N ALA A 244 -10.58 6.14 -1.84
CA ALA A 244 -10.30 6.60 -0.47
C ALA A 244 -10.42 8.13 -0.39
N MET A 245 -9.72 8.85 -1.29
CA MET A 245 -9.82 10.31 -1.38
C MET A 245 -11.22 10.82 -1.77
N LYS A 246 -12.06 10.00 -2.41
CA LYS A 246 -13.41 10.39 -2.81
C LYS A 246 -14.42 10.27 -1.68
N VAL A 247 -14.32 9.21 -0.87
CA VAL A 247 -15.20 8.98 0.28
C VAL A 247 -14.73 9.74 1.51
N HIS A 248 -13.53 10.32 1.46
CA HIS A 248 -13.02 11.22 2.49
C HIS A 248 -13.87 12.50 2.58
N GLU A 249 -14.31 12.84 3.78
CA GLU A 249 -15.23 13.97 4.01
C GLU A 249 -14.52 15.35 3.99
N SER A 250 -13.19 15.37 4.16
CA SER A 250 -12.37 16.58 4.26
C SER A 250 -11.49 16.80 3.03
N GLU A 251 -11.11 18.05 2.77
CA GLU A 251 -10.11 18.40 1.75
C GLU A 251 -8.67 18.10 2.22
N ASN A 252 -8.47 17.94 3.54
CA ASN A 252 -7.20 17.55 4.13
C ASN A 252 -7.12 16.03 4.18
N PHE A 253 -6.35 15.47 3.26
CA PHE A 253 -6.04 14.04 3.21
C PHE A 253 -4.84 13.71 4.10
N ASN A 254 -4.86 12.54 4.72
CA ASN A 254 -3.68 11.93 5.31
C ASN A 254 -2.52 11.90 4.30
N ALA A 255 -1.32 12.27 4.78
CA ALA A 255 -0.16 12.43 3.92
C ALA A 255 0.37 11.10 3.36
N ASP A 256 0.29 9.99 4.09
CA ASP A 256 0.67 8.66 3.60
C ASP A 256 -0.18 8.20 2.42
N LEU A 257 -1.50 8.45 2.49
CA LEU A 257 -2.42 8.17 1.38
C LEU A 257 -2.00 8.96 0.12
N LYS A 258 -1.74 10.27 0.27
CA LYS A 258 -1.30 11.12 -0.85
C LYS A 258 0.08 10.71 -1.36
N PHE A 259 1.00 10.36 -0.47
CA PHE A 259 2.34 9.93 -0.82
C PHE A 259 2.32 8.64 -1.63
N ASN A 260 1.61 7.60 -1.15
CA ASN A 260 1.47 6.34 -1.86
C ASN A 260 0.70 6.49 -3.18
N TYR A 261 -0.28 7.39 -3.25
CA TYR A 261 -0.92 7.78 -4.51
C TYR A 261 0.08 8.41 -5.50
N GLY A 262 0.96 9.29 -5.02
CA GLY A 262 2.03 9.91 -5.80
C GLY A 262 3.03 8.88 -6.33
N VAL A 263 3.42 7.92 -5.49
CA VAL A 263 4.31 6.81 -5.84
C VAL A 263 3.72 5.96 -6.97
N VAL A 264 2.44 5.57 -6.86
CA VAL A 264 1.75 4.80 -7.89
C VAL A 264 1.61 5.61 -9.18
N SER A 265 1.30 6.90 -9.07
CA SER A 265 1.20 7.81 -10.22
C SER A 265 2.55 7.97 -10.93
N LYS A 266 3.64 8.11 -10.17
CA LYS A 266 5.02 8.14 -10.69
C LYS A 266 5.36 6.85 -11.43
N TYR A 267 5.02 5.69 -10.85
CA TYR A 267 5.25 4.40 -11.51
C TYR A 267 4.52 4.28 -12.85
N LEU A 268 3.27 4.76 -12.91
CA LEU A 268 2.44 4.75 -14.12
C LEU A 268 2.71 5.91 -15.09
N GLU A 269 3.79 6.68 -14.88
CA GLU A 269 4.17 7.85 -15.70
C GLU A 269 3.08 8.94 -15.75
N ARG A 270 2.23 9.02 -14.73
CA ARG A 270 1.26 10.10 -14.51
C ARG A 270 1.94 11.23 -13.74
N HIS A 271 2.86 11.90 -14.43
CA HIS A 271 3.78 12.84 -13.80
C HIS A 271 3.09 14.02 -13.11
N THR A 272 2.01 14.58 -13.70
CA THR A 272 1.24 15.67 -13.07
C THR A 272 0.60 15.20 -11.76
N ASP A 273 -0.15 14.09 -11.81
CA ASP A 273 -0.78 13.48 -10.62
C ASP A 273 0.26 13.19 -9.52
N ALA A 274 1.47 12.74 -9.89
CA ALA A 274 2.54 12.47 -8.95
C ALA A 274 3.12 13.74 -8.33
N LEU A 275 3.40 14.76 -9.15
CA LEU A 275 3.94 16.04 -8.68
C LEU A 275 2.97 16.75 -7.74
N ASP A 276 1.68 16.81 -8.08
CA ASP A 276 0.64 17.42 -7.23
C ASP A 276 0.51 16.70 -5.88
N ALA A 277 0.62 15.37 -5.89
CA ALA A 277 0.53 14.56 -4.68
C ALA A 277 1.75 14.75 -3.76
N PHE A 278 2.96 14.73 -4.31
CA PHE A 278 4.16 14.94 -3.52
C PHE A 278 4.29 16.39 -3.03
N ASP A 279 3.85 17.37 -3.82
CA ASP A 279 3.79 18.77 -3.42
C ASP A 279 2.77 19.01 -2.30
N TYR A 280 1.66 18.27 -2.30
CA TYR A 280 0.75 18.22 -1.14
C TYR A 280 1.46 17.68 0.10
N CYS A 281 2.13 16.53 0.00
CA CYS A 281 2.86 15.93 1.13
C CYS A 281 3.95 16.86 1.68
N ASP A 282 4.72 17.53 0.81
CA ASP A 282 5.80 18.43 1.21
C ASP A 282 5.29 19.64 2.01
N ARG A 283 4.04 20.08 1.75
CA ARG A 283 3.40 21.15 2.52
C ARG A 283 2.81 20.68 3.86
N VAL A 284 2.22 19.49 3.89
CA VAL A 284 1.47 18.99 5.06
C VAL A 284 2.38 18.27 6.04
N GLU A 285 3.32 17.48 5.54
CA GLU A 285 4.21 16.64 6.35
C GLU A 285 5.64 16.64 5.75
N PRO A 286 6.42 17.73 5.95
CA PRO A 286 7.76 17.90 5.36
C PRO A 286 8.75 16.77 5.70
N GLU A 287 8.57 16.09 6.85
CA GLU A 287 9.38 14.96 7.30
C GLU A 287 9.27 13.72 6.39
N LEU A 288 8.20 13.62 5.59
CA LEU A 288 8.11 12.63 4.52
C LEU A 288 9.15 12.88 3.42
N ASN A 289 9.82 14.04 3.38
CA ASN A 289 10.82 14.38 2.38
C ASN A 289 10.30 14.17 0.93
N ALA A 290 9.04 14.53 0.70
CA ALA A 290 8.39 14.38 -0.60
C ALA A 290 9.03 15.27 -1.69
N GLY A 291 9.67 16.38 -1.30
CA GLY A 291 10.48 17.21 -2.19
C GLY A 291 11.59 16.46 -2.94
N GLU A 292 12.14 15.37 -2.40
CA GLU A 292 13.12 14.54 -3.13
C GLU A 292 12.49 13.86 -4.36
N GLU A 293 11.25 13.39 -4.22
CA GLU A 293 10.49 12.74 -5.30
C GLU A 293 10.14 13.76 -6.40
N ILE A 294 9.74 14.98 -6.02
CA ILE A 294 9.50 16.10 -6.94
C ILE A 294 10.77 16.40 -7.74
N ASN A 295 11.90 16.58 -7.05
CA ASN A 295 13.18 16.88 -7.68
C ASN A 295 13.61 15.78 -8.65
N GLU A 296 13.42 14.51 -8.28
CA GLU A 296 13.72 13.39 -9.16
C GLU A 296 12.86 13.40 -10.44
N ILE A 297 11.54 13.61 -10.32
CA ILE A 297 10.62 13.67 -11.47
C ILE A 297 11.01 14.84 -12.38
N VAL A 298 11.17 16.04 -11.82
CA VAL A 298 11.51 17.26 -12.57
C VAL A 298 12.86 17.13 -13.27
N HIS A 299 13.86 16.57 -12.59
CA HIS A 299 15.19 16.34 -13.18
C HIS A 299 15.10 15.38 -14.37
N LYS A 300 14.39 14.25 -14.22
CA LYS A 300 14.18 13.27 -15.29
C LYS A 300 13.45 13.89 -16.48
N LEU A 301 12.34 14.58 -16.25
CA LEU A 301 11.58 15.26 -17.30
C LEU A 301 12.42 16.29 -18.05
N SER A 302 13.23 17.07 -17.32
CA SER A 302 14.14 18.04 -17.92
C SER A 302 15.20 17.37 -18.80
N GLN A 303 15.84 16.31 -18.30
CA GLN A 303 16.86 15.58 -19.07
C GLN A 303 16.29 14.95 -20.33
N LEU A 304 15.16 14.25 -20.24
CA LEU A 304 14.51 13.60 -21.38
C LEU A 304 14.07 14.62 -22.43
N THR A 305 13.48 15.74 -22.00
CA THR A 305 13.08 16.83 -22.89
C THR A 305 14.28 17.37 -23.67
N ILE A 306 15.40 17.64 -23.00
CA ILE A 306 16.62 18.14 -23.64
C ILE A 306 17.19 17.11 -24.62
N LEU A 307 17.33 15.85 -24.20
CA LEU A 307 17.93 14.81 -25.04
C LEU A 307 17.10 14.52 -26.29
N VAL A 308 15.78 14.44 -26.16
CA VAL A 308 14.88 14.22 -27.31
C VAL A 308 14.92 15.42 -28.27
N ASN A 309 14.78 16.64 -27.76
CA ASN A 309 14.70 17.85 -28.61
C ASN A 309 16.03 18.19 -29.29
N THR A 310 17.16 17.92 -28.65
CA THR A 310 18.50 18.11 -29.23
C THR A 310 18.96 16.90 -30.06
N LYS A 311 18.11 15.87 -30.22
CA LYS A 311 18.45 14.59 -30.89
C LYS A 311 19.73 13.97 -30.32
N CYS A 312 19.93 14.08 -29.01
CA CYS A 312 21.14 13.72 -28.26
C CYS A 312 22.45 14.30 -28.85
N GLY A 313 22.39 15.42 -29.58
CA GLY A 313 23.53 15.98 -30.30
C GLY A 313 24.04 15.11 -31.47
N VAL A 314 23.25 14.15 -31.94
CA VAL A 314 23.63 13.25 -33.03
C VAL A 314 23.65 14.01 -34.37
N LYS A 315 24.78 13.97 -35.07
CA LYS A 315 24.96 14.62 -36.38
C LYS A 315 24.06 13.97 -37.45
N ALA A 316 23.60 14.79 -38.41
CA ALA A 316 22.73 14.35 -39.51
C ALA A 316 23.26 13.13 -40.29
N LYS A 317 24.57 13.05 -40.54
CA LYS A 317 25.19 11.89 -41.22
C LYS A 317 24.99 10.59 -40.45
N ARG A 318 25.06 10.63 -39.12
CA ARG A 318 24.84 9.44 -38.27
C ARG A 318 23.36 9.08 -38.19
N ILE A 319 22.46 10.08 -38.16
CA ILE A 319 21.01 9.87 -38.25
C ILE A 319 20.68 9.11 -39.55
N ALA A 320 21.12 9.62 -40.71
CA ALA A 320 20.88 9.00 -42.00
C ALA A 320 21.41 7.55 -42.05
N LYS A 321 22.58 7.30 -41.46
CA LYS A 321 23.15 5.94 -41.40
C LYS A 321 22.28 4.98 -40.59
N ILE A 322 21.81 5.41 -39.42
CA ILE A 322 20.94 4.58 -38.57
C ILE A 322 19.61 4.29 -39.28
N GLN A 323 19.03 5.28 -39.99
CA GLN A 323 17.80 5.09 -40.76
C GLN A 323 17.99 4.07 -41.89
N GLU A 324 19.11 4.14 -42.61
CA GLU A 324 19.48 3.16 -43.63
C GLU A 324 19.59 1.74 -43.04
N ASP A 325 20.27 1.62 -41.90
CA ASP A 325 20.50 0.32 -41.23
C ASP A 325 19.17 -0.29 -40.74
N ILE A 326 18.28 0.49 -40.13
CA ILE A 326 16.92 0.04 -39.74
C ILE A 326 16.12 -0.38 -40.97
N GLY A 327 16.11 0.43 -42.03
CA GLY A 327 15.38 0.12 -43.26
C GLY A 327 15.88 -1.15 -43.96
N ALA A 328 17.19 -1.41 -43.91
CA ALA A 328 17.77 -2.66 -44.43
C ALA A 328 17.31 -3.88 -43.62
N LEU A 329 17.20 -3.76 -42.29
CA LEU A 329 16.69 -4.81 -41.42
C LEU A 329 15.21 -5.13 -41.69
N GLU A 330 14.37 -4.10 -41.80
CA GLU A 330 12.95 -4.26 -42.11
C GLU A 330 12.74 -4.96 -43.47
N LYS A 331 13.52 -4.58 -44.50
CA LYS A 331 13.48 -5.23 -45.83
C LYS A 331 13.96 -6.68 -45.81
N ARG A 332 14.91 -7.04 -44.93
CA ARG A 332 15.35 -8.45 -44.78
C ARG A 332 14.23 -9.29 -44.17
N ARG A 333 13.52 -8.76 -43.17
CA ARG A 333 12.44 -9.47 -42.50
C ARG A 333 11.22 -9.71 -43.39
N ASN A 334 10.83 -8.71 -44.18
CA ASN A 334 9.68 -8.83 -45.11
C ASN A 334 9.90 -9.86 -46.24
N ARG A 335 11.13 -10.34 -46.45
CA ARG A 335 11.46 -11.35 -47.48
C ARG A 335 11.32 -12.80 -47.01
N ASP A 336 11.03 -13.05 -45.74
CA ASP A 336 10.88 -14.40 -45.18
C ASP A 336 9.46 -14.57 -44.60
N PRO A 337 8.43 -14.82 -45.45
CA PRO A 337 7.01 -14.75 -45.07
C PRO A 337 6.57 -15.81 -44.06
N GLY A 338 7.40 -16.83 -43.80
CA GLY A 338 7.09 -17.94 -42.91
C GLY A 338 7.29 -17.65 -41.42
N LYS A 339 7.86 -16.48 -41.05
CA LYS A 339 8.15 -16.13 -39.64
C LYS A 339 7.70 -14.70 -39.30
N ASN A 340 6.55 -14.60 -38.64
CA ASN A 340 5.99 -13.44 -37.94
C ASN A 340 5.64 -12.17 -38.77
N LEU A 341 4.35 -12.08 -39.09
CA LEU A 341 3.61 -11.02 -39.80
C LEU A 341 3.49 -9.67 -39.05
N LEU A 342 4.48 -9.25 -38.25
CA LEU A 342 4.40 -8.00 -37.50
C LEU A 342 4.42 -6.79 -38.46
N ARG A 343 3.32 -6.01 -38.44
CA ARG A 343 3.21 -4.75 -39.17
C ARG A 343 4.07 -3.70 -38.48
N THR A 344 5.23 -3.40 -39.05
CA THR A 344 6.08 -2.31 -38.52
C THR A 344 5.46 -0.96 -38.87
N LEU A 345 5.33 -0.10 -37.87
CA LEU A 345 4.93 1.30 -38.02
C LEU A 345 5.99 2.23 -37.43
N PRO A 346 6.25 3.39 -38.05
CA PRO A 346 7.05 4.45 -37.44
C PRO A 346 6.29 5.07 -36.25
N LEU A 347 7.02 5.75 -35.36
CA LEU A 347 6.48 6.35 -34.14
C LEU A 347 5.27 7.26 -34.43
N ARG A 348 5.36 8.07 -35.48
CA ARG A 348 4.33 9.05 -35.88
C ARG A 348 3.03 8.42 -36.37
N SER A 349 3.04 7.12 -36.68
CA SER A 349 1.85 6.38 -37.15
C SER A 349 1.25 5.48 -36.09
N LEU A 350 1.82 5.46 -34.88
CA LEU A 350 1.24 4.76 -33.74
C LEU A 350 0.05 5.55 -33.18
N SER A 351 -0.92 4.83 -32.63
CA SER A 351 -2.01 5.43 -31.85
C SER A 351 -1.52 5.71 -30.44
N PHE A 352 -2.05 6.77 -29.80
CA PHE A 352 -1.81 7.03 -28.38
C PHE A 352 -2.33 5.87 -27.52
N GLY A 353 -1.57 5.49 -26.49
CA GLY A 353 -1.82 4.32 -25.66
C GLY A 353 -1.30 3.02 -26.28
N GLU A 354 -1.88 1.90 -25.84
CA GLU A 354 -1.50 0.57 -26.30
C GLU A 354 -1.87 0.33 -27.76
N ASN A 355 -0.89 -0.06 -28.57
CA ASN A 355 -1.11 -0.50 -29.94
C ASN A 355 -1.29 -2.04 -30.00
N PRO A 356 -2.00 -2.58 -31.01
CA PRO A 356 -2.23 -4.03 -31.12
C PRO A 356 -0.94 -4.84 -31.16
N SER A 357 -0.95 -6.06 -30.61
CA SER A 357 0.22 -6.97 -30.57
C SER A 357 0.81 -7.31 -31.94
N GLY A 358 0.00 -7.23 -33.01
CA GLY A 358 0.44 -7.38 -34.39
C GLY A 358 1.19 -6.18 -34.98
N VAL A 359 1.22 -5.05 -34.28
CA VAL A 359 1.97 -3.84 -34.64
C VAL A 359 3.33 -3.86 -33.93
N ALA A 360 4.38 -3.42 -34.61
CA ALA A 360 5.68 -3.25 -34.00
C ALA A 360 6.33 -1.91 -34.33
N LEU A 361 7.15 -1.40 -33.43
CA LEU A 361 8.04 -0.26 -33.65
C LEU A 361 9.48 -0.77 -33.69
N THR A 362 10.19 -0.53 -34.78
CA THR A 362 11.65 -0.78 -34.87
C THR A 362 12.39 0.51 -34.59
N CYS A 363 13.35 0.47 -33.66
CA CYS A 363 14.14 1.63 -33.28
C CYS A 363 15.58 1.25 -32.95
N SER A 364 16.49 2.22 -33.01
CA SER A 364 17.88 2.06 -32.54
C SER A 364 18.08 2.79 -31.23
N LEU A 365 18.80 2.16 -30.29
CA LEU A 365 19.21 2.80 -29.05
C LEU A 365 20.30 3.84 -29.33
N ILE A 366 20.06 5.07 -28.89
CA ILE A 366 21.00 6.19 -29.05
C ILE A 366 21.86 6.39 -27.80
N CYS A 367 21.24 6.50 -26.63
CA CYS A 367 21.92 6.62 -25.35
C CYS A 367 21.09 6.06 -24.20
N THR A 368 21.78 5.65 -23.14
CA THR A 368 21.20 5.33 -21.83
C THR A 368 21.04 6.60 -21.03
N VAL A 369 19.90 6.75 -20.36
CA VAL A 369 19.64 7.86 -19.44
C VAL A 369 19.85 7.34 -18.02
N PRO A 370 20.88 7.82 -17.31
CA PRO A 370 21.16 7.33 -15.96
C PRO A 370 20.02 7.70 -15.02
N VAL A 371 19.63 6.75 -14.19
CA VAL A 371 18.55 6.90 -13.22
C VAL A 371 19.07 6.57 -11.82
N LYS A 372 18.69 7.39 -10.83
CA LYS A 372 19.00 7.13 -9.43
C LYS A 372 18.30 5.85 -8.95
N SER A 373 17.04 5.68 -9.37
CA SER A 373 16.29 4.43 -9.20
C SER A 373 16.68 3.42 -10.30
N GLN A 374 16.99 2.17 -9.95
CA GLN A 374 17.32 1.13 -10.95
C GLN A 374 16.14 0.77 -11.89
N VAL A 375 14.92 1.22 -11.55
CA VAL A 375 13.70 0.99 -12.32
C VAL A 375 12.98 2.33 -12.56
N PRO A 376 12.42 2.59 -13.76
CA PRO A 376 12.60 1.81 -14.99
C PRO A 376 13.98 2.03 -15.62
N LEU A 377 14.40 1.10 -16.49
CA LEU A 377 15.49 1.39 -17.42
C LEU A 377 15.02 2.46 -18.40
N MET A 378 15.85 3.47 -18.62
CA MET A 378 15.53 4.60 -19.48
C MET A 378 16.53 4.78 -20.60
N TYR A 379 16.02 4.91 -21.82
CA TYR A 379 16.82 5.08 -23.02
C TYR A 379 16.24 6.19 -23.90
N ILE A 380 17.08 6.78 -24.75
CA ILE A 380 16.61 7.53 -25.91
C ILE A 380 16.80 6.67 -27.15
N CYS A 381 15.73 6.56 -27.93
CA CYS A 381 15.69 5.76 -29.14
C CYS A 381 15.33 6.62 -30.36
N MET A 382 15.66 6.10 -31.55
CA MET A 382 15.28 6.71 -32.83
C MET A 382 14.63 5.66 -33.73
N ASP A 383 13.48 5.99 -34.32
CA ASP A 383 12.79 5.12 -35.27
C ASP A 383 13.35 5.19 -36.70
N SER A 384 12.77 4.44 -37.63
CA SER A 384 13.15 4.42 -39.06
C SER A 384 12.97 5.78 -39.77
N GLN A 385 12.10 6.65 -39.26
CA GLN A 385 11.84 7.99 -39.81
C GLN A 385 12.68 9.09 -39.13
N GLY A 386 13.58 8.74 -38.21
CA GLY A 386 14.43 9.70 -37.52
C GLY A 386 13.71 10.48 -36.41
N SER A 387 12.57 9.97 -35.93
CA SER A 387 11.86 10.49 -34.76
C SER A 387 12.54 9.97 -33.49
N PHE A 388 12.92 10.91 -32.61
CA PHE A 388 13.51 10.60 -31.30
C PHE A 388 12.43 10.50 -30.24
N PHE A 389 12.56 9.57 -29.31
CA PHE A 389 11.62 9.35 -28.21
C PHE A 389 12.31 8.73 -27.00
N ALA A 390 11.71 8.91 -25.82
CA ALA A 390 12.14 8.23 -24.61
C ALA A 390 11.55 6.81 -24.56
N LEU A 391 12.35 5.82 -24.15
CA LEU A 391 11.91 4.44 -23.95
C LEU A 391 12.08 4.09 -22.46
N THR A 392 10.99 3.74 -21.80
CA THR A 392 10.98 3.23 -20.42
C THR A 392 10.69 1.74 -20.45
N ILE A 393 11.53 0.95 -19.77
CA ILE A 393 11.37 -0.50 -19.67
C ILE A 393 11.27 -0.89 -18.20
N TYR A 394 10.16 -1.53 -17.85
CA TYR A 394 9.89 -2.06 -16.52
C TYR A 394 10.12 -3.56 -16.47
N GLY A 395 10.55 -4.05 -15.31
CA GLY A 395 10.73 -5.49 -15.07
C GLY A 395 11.95 -6.12 -15.76
N LEU A 396 12.95 -5.32 -16.11
CA LEU A 396 14.21 -5.76 -16.71
C LEU A 396 15.38 -5.05 -16.01
N GLU A 397 16.39 -5.80 -15.61
CA GLU A 397 17.62 -5.20 -15.09
C GLU A 397 18.59 -4.79 -16.21
N GLU A 398 19.48 -3.82 -15.94
CA GLU A 398 20.44 -3.35 -16.94
C GLU A 398 21.44 -4.45 -17.35
N SER A 399 21.79 -5.33 -16.41
CA SER A 399 22.65 -6.51 -16.61
C SER A 399 22.04 -7.52 -17.60
N GLU A 400 20.72 -7.68 -17.57
CA GLU A 400 19.96 -8.60 -18.41
C GLU A 400 19.68 -8.04 -19.80
N MET A 401 19.83 -6.73 -20.01
CA MET A 401 19.58 -6.09 -21.30
C MET A 401 20.60 -6.60 -22.35
N PRO A 402 20.19 -7.36 -23.38
CA PRO A 402 21.11 -8.05 -24.28
C PRO A 402 21.80 -7.13 -25.31
N LEU A 403 21.69 -5.81 -25.14
CA LEU A 403 22.26 -4.81 -26.04
C LEU A 403 23.78 -4.70 -25.98
N ARG A 404 24.41 -5.13 -24.88
CA ARG A 404 25.89 -5.17 -24.78
C ARG A 404 26.51 -6.09 -25.83
N HIS A 405 25.80 -7.14 -26.23
CA HIS A 405 26.26 -8.14 -27.21
C HIS A 405 25.65 -7.94 -28.61
N SER A 406 24.68 -7.02 -28.74
CA SER A 406 24.04 -6.76 -30.03
C SER A 406 24.93 -5.91 -30.94
N LYS A 407 25.15 -6.40 -32.16
CA LYS A 407 25.90 -5.67 -33.20
C LYS A 407 25.10 -4.50 -33.78
N SER A 408 23.77 -4.57 -33.73
CA SER A 408 22.87 -3.61 -34.40
C SER A 408 22.38 -2.49 -33.48
N LYS A 409 22.44 -2.69 -32.15
CA LYS A 409 21.77 -1.83 -31.14
C LYS A 409 20.30 -1.53 -31.51
N THR A 410 19.67 -2.40 -32.29
CA THR A 410 18.33 -2.23 -32.81
C THR A 410 17.37 -3.05 -31.98
N LEU A 411 16.27 -2.41 -31.60
CA LEU A 411 15.18 -2.94 -30.82
C LEU A 411 13.95 -3.02 -31.70
N GLN A 412 13.13 -4.04 -31.46
CA GLN A 412 11.77 -4.09 -31.97
C GLN A 412 10.82 -4.26 -30.80
N ILE A 413 9.84 -3.37 -30.69
CA ILE A 413 8.86 -3.33 -29.61
C ILE A 413 7.52 -3.76 -30.21
N CYS A 414 7.00 -4.91 -29.79
CA CYS A 414 5.71 -5.44 -30.21
C CYS A 414 4.58 -4.86 -29.35
N GLY A 415 3.47 -4.44 -29.96
CA GLY A 415 2.39 -3.75 -29.26
C GLY A 415 2.86 -2.51 -28.48
N PRO A 416 3.57 -1.56 -29.12
CA PRO A 416 4.15 -0.42 -28.42
C PRO A 416 3.05 0.43 -27.75
N SER A 417 3.30 0.86 -26.50
CA SER A 417 2.42 1.81 -25.80
C SER A 417 2.98 3.22 -25.95
N LEU A 418 2.36 4.04 -26.80
CA LEU A 418 2.79 5.42 -27.06
C LEU A 418 2.18 6.37 -26.04
N ASN A 419 3.03 7.17 -25.41
CA ASN A 419 2.62 8.32 -24.62
C ASN A 419 3.23 9.59 -25.20
N ASN A 420 2.54 10.71 -25.05
CA ASN A 420 3.04 12.03 -25.39
C ASN A 420 3.12 12.82 -24.09
N VAL A 421 4.29 12.78 -23.45
CA VAL A 421 4.51 13.50 -22.19
C VAL A 421 4.36 14.99 -22.49
N ASN A 422 3.49 15.65 -21.74
CA ASN A 422 3.28 17.09 -21.76
C ASN A 422 2.91 17.54 -20.34
N VAL A 423 3.90 17.97 -19.58
CA VAL A 423 3.78 18.31 -18.16
C VAL A 423 4.23 19.75 -17.99
N THR A 424 3.44 20.56 -17.29
CA THR A 424 3.84 21.91 -16.89
C THR A 424 3.97 21.94 -15.37
N TRP A 425 5.17 22.27 -14.89
CA TRP A 425 5.48 22.36 -13.46
C TRP A 425 6.33 23.60 -13.19
N GLN A 426 5.94 24.42 -12.21
CA GLN A 426 6.65 25.65 -11.85
C GLN A 426 7.07 26.52 -13.06
N ASN A 427 6.12 26.80 -13.95
CA ASN A 427 6.30 27.58 -15.19
C ASN A 427 7.28 27.00 -16.23
N LYS A 428 7.66 25.72 -16.11
CA LYS A 428 8.43 24.98 -17.13
C LYS A 428 7.57 23.90 -17.75
N THR A 429 7.59 23.80 -19.07
CA THR A 429 6.88 22.76 -19.82
C THR A 429 7.88 21.72 -20.32
N TYR A 430 7.59 20.45 -20.04
CA TYR A 430 8.34 19.27 -20.45
C TYR A 430 7.51 18.49 -21.45
N ALA A 431 8.01 18.38 -22.69
CA ALA A 431 7.27 17.74 -23.76
C ALA A 431 8.17 16.85 -24.63
N PHE A 432 7.80 15.57 -24.75
CA PHE A 432 8.47 14.59 -25.59
C PHE A 432 7.60 13.34 -25.79
N PRO A 433 7.71 12.64 -26.93
CA PRO A 433 7.09 11.32 -27.09
C PRO A 433 7.86 10.27 -26.27
N SER A 434 7.13 9.32 -25.70
CA SER A 434 7.69 8.17 -25.01
C SER A 434 7.00 6.85 -25.39
N ILE A 435 7.75 5.76 -25.26
CA ILE A 435 7.23 4.40 -25.40
C ILE A 435 7.48 3.69 -24.07
N ARG A 436 6.42 3.15 -23.49
CA ARG A 436 6.49 2.36 -22.26
C ARG A 436 6.44 0.88 -22.59
N VAL A 437 7.34 0.09 -22.00
CA VAL A 437 7.40 -1.37 -22.12
C VAL A 437 7.21 -2.00 -20.75
N ASN A 438 6.06 -2.65 -20.57
CA ASN A 438 5.70 -3.36 -19.33
C ASN A 438 6.05 -4.85 -19.39
N LYS A 439 5.95 -5.45 -20.57
CA LYS A 439 6.21 -6.87 -20.80
C LYS A 439 7.54 -7.00 -21.53
N VAL A 440 8.58 -7.43 -20.83
CA VAL A 440 9.93 -7.62 -21.40
C VAL A 440 9.91 -8.51 -22.65
N SER A 441 9.06 -9.54 -22.65
CA SER A 441 8.90 -10.44 -23.80
C SER A 441 8.35 -9.77 -25.06
N SER A 442 7.80 -8.56 -24.97
CA SER A 442 7.39 -7.75 -26.13
C SER A 442 8.57 -7.10 -26.86
N LEU A 443 9.74 -7.06 -26.21
CA LEU A 443 10.95 -6.48 -26.75
C LEU A 443 11.77 -7.57 -27.44
N LEU A 444 12.16 -7.32 -28.69
CA LEU A 444 13.02 -8.20 -29.46
C LEU A 444 14.37 -7.51 -29.70
N VAL A 445 15.46 -8.22 -29.44
CA VAL A 445 16.82 -7.81 -29.79
C VAL A 445 17.38 -8.82 -30.78
N ASP A 446 17.84 -8.32 -31.93
CA ASP A 446 18.32 -9.15 -33.04
C ASP A 446 17.32 -10.27 -33.43
N GLY A 447 16.02 -9.97 -33.34
CA GLY A 447 14.91 -10.87 -33.68
C GLY A 447 14.54 -11.91 -32.62
N LYS A 448 15.22 -11.90 -31.46
CA LYS A 448 14.91 -12.81 -30.34
C LYS A 448 14.20 -12.05 -29.21
N PRO A 449 13.15 -12.61 -28.60
CA PRO A 449 12.54 -12.04 -27.41
C PRO A 449 13.55 -11.90 -26.29
N VAL A 450 13.50 -10.75 -25.60
CA VAL A 450 14.25 -10.56 -24.36
C VAL A 450 13.58 -11.37 -23.27
N VAL A 451 14.40 -12.07 -22.50
CA VAL A 451 13.99 -12.87 -21.35
C VAL A 451 14.63 -12.23 -20.13
N SER A 452 13.85 -11.94 -19.09
CA SER A 452 14.41 -11.67 -17.77
C SER A 452 14.52 -12.99 -17.01
N GLU A 453 15.65 -13.22 -16.34
CA GLU A 453 15.90 -14.41 -15.53
C GLU A 453 15.25 -14.29 -14.15
N SER A 454 14.73 -13.11 -13.79
CA SER A 454 13.98 -12.77 -12.58
C SER A 454 12.62 -13.50 -12.40
N ARG A 455 12.48 -14.72 -12.93
CA ARG A 455 11.41 -15.67 -12.56
C ARG A 455 11.63 -16.35 -11.21
N ASN A 456 12.85 -16.31 -10.68
CA ASN A 456 13.20 -16.88 -9.37
C ASN A 456 14.28 -16.00 -8.73
N SER A 457 14.13 -15.71 -7.45
CA SER A 457 15.04 -14.95 -6.58
C SER A 457 15.07 -13.43 -6.76
N ASP A 458 14.65 -12.75 -5.69
CA ASP A 458 15.08 -11.42 -5.30
C ASP A 458 14.99 -10.33 -6.37
N ASP A 459 13.78 -10.01 -6.84
CA ASP A 459 13.45 -8.60 -7.04
C ASP A 459 13.56 -8.01 -5.63
N LYS A 460 14.77 -7.57 -5.24
CA LYS A 460 14.98 -6.71 -4.07
C LYS A 460 14.12 -5.52 -4.37
N GLY A 461 12.86 -5.62 -3.93
CA GLY A 461 11.74 -4.93 -4.54
C GLY A 461 12.20 -3.53 -4.82
N SER A 462 12.21 -3.16 -6.12
CA SER A 462 12.55 -1.82 -6.59
C SER A 462 12.31 -0.85 -5.45
N ASN A 463 13.36 -0.18 -4.93
CA ASN A 463 13.36 0.73 -3.76
C ASN A 463 12.33 1.86 -3.93
N VAL A 464 11.07 1.47 -4.05
CA VAL A 464 9.88 2.26 -4.20
C VAL A 464 9.55 2.50 -2.76
N ARG A 465 9.80 3.73 -2.33
CA ARG A 465 9.48 4.22 -1.01
C ARG A 465 7.97 4.17 -0.87
N VAL A 466 7.43 3.04 -0.44
CA VAL A 466 6.01 2.86 -0.14
C VAL A 466 5.86 2.90 1.37
N ILE A 467 4.93 3.70 1.84
CA ILE A 467 4.55 3.73 3.25
C ILE A 467 3.61 2.56 3.49
N ALA A 468 4.18 1.42 3.90
CA ALA A 468 3.47 0.14 4.00
C ALA A 468 2.62 0.02 5.28
N THR A 469 3.01 0.77 6.30
CA THR A 469 2.41 0.89 7.63
C THR A 469 2.30 2.38 7.93
N THR A 470 1.11 2.85 8.27
CA THR A 470 0.93 4.22 8.78
C THR A 470 1.70 4.35 10.09
N SER A 471 2.43 5.45 10.25
CA SER A 471 3.12 5.78 11.51
C SER A 471 2.15 6.19 12.61
#